data_AF-A0AAW2QFV9-F1
#
_entry.id   AF-A0AAW2QFV9-F1
#
_cell.length_a   1.000
_cell.length_b   1.000
_cell.length_c   1.000
_cell.angle_alpha   90.00
_cell.angle_beta   90.00
_cell.angle_gamma   90.00
#
_symmetry.space_group_name_H-M   'P 1'
#
loop_
_entity.id
_entity.type
_entity.pdbx_description
1 polymer ?
#
loop_
_entity_poly.entity_id
_entity_poly.type
_entity_poly.pdbx_seq_one_letter_code
_entity_poly.pdbx_strand_id
1 'polypeptide(L)'
;MVRAVPRGFTACVDAYLTPVIKEYLKGFISKFDEGLSKLNVLFMQSDGGLAPESRFSGHKAVLSGPAGGVVGYSQTLFGLETEKPLIGFDMGGTSTDVSRYAGSYEHVIETQISGAIIQAPQLEINTVAAGGGSKLKFQFGAFRVGPESVGAHPGPVCYRKGGELAVTDANLILGYVIPDYFPSIFGPSEDQPLDINATRVEFEKLAKQINFYRKNQDPAAKDMTVEEIAQGFVNVANETMCRPIRQLTEMKGHETKNHALACFGGAGPQHACAIARSLGMKKRY
;
A
#
# COMPACT_ATOMS: atom_id res chain seq x y z
N MET A 1 -22.80 -24.51 8.59
CA MET A 1 -23.77 -24.43 7.47
C MET A 1 -22.99 -24.39 6.16
N VAL A 2 -23.23 -25.32 5.24
CA VAL A 2 -22.51 -25.36 3.95
C VAL A 2 -23.05 -24.24 3.05
N ARG A 3 -22.26 -23.18 2.83
CA ARG A 3 -22.64 -22.04 1.98
C ARG A 3 -22.25 -22.33 0.52
N ALA A 4 -23.19 -22.86 -0.28
CA ALA A 4 -22.91 -23.27 -1.66
C ALA A 4 -22.45 -22.10 -2.57
N VAL A 5 -23.04 -20.91 -2.41
CA VAL A 5 -22.76 -19.73 -3.25
C VAL A 5 -21.33 -19.16 -3.01
N PRO A 6 -20.91 -18.80 -1.78
CA PRO A 6 -19.53 -18.37 -1.50
C PRO A 6 -18.46 -19.41 -1.88
N ARG A 7 -18.75 -20.72 -1.70
CA ARG A 7 -17.86 -21.79 -2.18
C ARG A 7 -17.74 -21.80 -3.70
N GLY A 8 -18.85 -21.58 -4.41
CA GLY A 8 -18.87 -21.40 -5.86
C GLY A 8 -17.98 -20.24 -6.30
N PHE A 9 -18.08 -19.08 -5.65
CA PHE A 9 -17.22 -17.93 -5.93
C PHE A 9 -15.74 -18.24 -5.68
N THR A 10 -15.42 -18.92 -4.58
CA THR A 10 -14.05 -19.34 -4.28
C THR A 10 -13.50 -20.28 -5.37
N ALA A 11 -14.30 -21.24 -5.81
CA ALA A 11 -13.94 -22.15 -6.89
C ALA A 11 -13.72 -21.41 -8.22
N CYS A 12 -14.54 -20.40 -8.53
CA CYS A 12 -14.35 -19.55 -9.70
C CYS A 12 -13.04 -18.75 -9.63
N VAL A 13 -12.74 -18.13 -8.48
CA VAL A 13 -11.48 -17.40 -8.26
C VAL A 13 -10.28 -18.34 -8.42
N ASP A 14 -10.33 -19.52 -7.81
CA ASP A 14 -9.25 -20.50 -7.89
C ASP A 14 -9.04 -21.01 -9.32
N ALA A 15 -10.11 -21.33 -10.04
CA ALA A 15 -10.06 -21.78 -11.43
C ALA A 15 -9.56 -20.68 -12.37
N TYR A 16 -9.90 -19.42 -12.11
CA TYR A 16 -9.47 -18.27 -12.91
C TYR A 16 -7.96 -17.98 -12.73
N LEU A 17 -7.46 -18.02 -11.49
CA LEU A 17 -6.09 -17.62 -11.17
C LEU A 17 -5.06 -18.76 -11.29
N THR A 18 -5.45 -20.01 -10.99
CA THR A 18 -4.51 -21.14 -10.92
C THR A 18 -3.72 -21.36 -12.21
N PRO A 19 -4.29 -21.27 -13.42
CA PRO A 19 -3.51 -21.43 -14.66
C PRO A 19 -2.38 -20.40 -14.79
N VAL A 20 -2.69 -19.11 -14.51
CA VAL A 20 -1.72 -18.01 -14.57
C VAL A 20 -0.60 -18.22 -13.54
N ILE A 21 -0.96 -18.65 -12.34
CA ILE A 21 0.02 -18.95 -11.28
C ILE A 21 0.91 -20.12 -11.70
N LYS A 22 0.35 -21.20 -12.24
CA LYS A 22 1.14 -22.36 -12.67
C LYS A 22 2.12 -22.01 -13.79
N GLU A 23 1.73 -21.14 -14.71
CA GLU A 23 2.62 -20.64 -15.75
C GLU A 23 3.78 -19.82 -15.15
N TYR A 24 3.47 -18.89 -14.23
CA TYR A 24 4.48 -18.14 -13.49
C TYR A 24 5.45 -19.06 -12.73
N LEU A 25 4.91 -20.01 -11.96
CA LEU A 25 5.71 -20.96 -11.19
C LEU A 25 6.62 -21.80 -12.09
N LYS A 26 6.10 -22.29 -13.22
CA LYS A 26 6.89 -23.04 -14.21
C LYS A 26 8.02 -22.17 -14.77
N GLY A 27 7.74 -20.91 -15.08
CA GLY A 27 8.74 -19.96 -15.54
C GLY A 27 9.82 -19.69 -14.48
N PHE A 28 9.41 -19.45 -13.23
CA PHE A 28 10.32 -19.24 -12.11
C PHE A 28 11.21 -20.47 -11.85
N ILE A 29 10.61 -21.66 -11.75
CA ILE A 29 11.33 -22.92 -11.50
C ILE A 29 12.29 -23.25 -12.64
N SER A 30 11.96 -22.89 -13.88
CA SER A 30 12.83 -23.13 -15.04
C SER A 30 14.15 -22.35 -14.99
N LYS A 31 14.27 -21.34 -14.13
CA LYS A 31 15.49 -20.55 -13.93
C LYS A 31 16.47 -21.15 -12.93
N PHE A 32 16.12 -22.27 -12.28
CA PHE A 32 17.05 -22.99 -11.41
C PHE A 32 17.83 -24.02 -12.22
N ASP A 33 19.16 -23.90 -12.25
CA ASP A 33 20.06 -24.69 -13.10
C ASP A 33 19.89 -26.21 -12.94
N GLU A 34 19.62 -26.68 -11.72
CA GLU A 34 19.43 -28.11 -11.39
C GLU A 34 17.96 -28.45 -11.03
N GLY A 35 17.02 -27.56 -11.36
CA GLY A 35 15.63 -27.64 -10.92
C GLY A 35 15.47 -27.57 -9.40
N LEU A 36 14.42 -28.22 -8.85
CA LEU A 36 14.11 -28.22 -7.41
C LEU A 36 14.74 -29.38 -6.63
N SER A 37 15.49 -30.27 -7.28
CA SER A 37 15.93 -31.55 -6.69
C SER A 37 16.79 -31.42 -5.43
N LYS A 38 17.48 -30.27 -5.25
CA LYS A 38 18.31 -29.95 -4.08
C LYS A 38 17.79 -28.77 -3.26
N LEU A 39 16.63 -28.20 -3.60
CA LEU A 39 16.14 -26.95 -3.02
C LEU A 39 14.74 -27.12 -2.46
N ASN A 40 14.54 -26.67 -1.22
CA ASN A 40 13.21 -26.56 -0.65
C ASN A 40 12.61 -25.19 -0.99
N VAL A 41 11.97 -25.09 -2.16
CA VAL A 41 11.29 -23.87 -2.60
C VAL A 41 9.86 -23.88 -2.09
N LEU A 42 9.52 -22.90 -1.27
CA LEU A 42 8.20 -22.74 -0.69
C LEU A 42 7.63 -21.36 -1.02
N PHE A 43 6.32 -21.31 -1.20
CA PHE A 43 5.56 -20.11 -1.55
C PHE A 43 4.69 -19.71 -0.37
N MET A 44 4.68 -18.41 -0.06
CA MET A 44 3.81 -17.83 0.95
C MET A 44 2.34 -17.95 0.51
N GLN A 45 1.49 -18.38 1.42
CA GLN A 45 0.04 -18.47 1.23
C GLN A 45 -0.68 -17.33 1.96
N SER A 46 -1.94 -17.08 1.59
CA SER A 46 -2.81 -16.08 2.21
C SER A 46 -2.99 -16.26 3.72
N ASP A 47 -2.83 -17.48 4.24
CA ASP A 47 -2.94 -17.82 5.67
C ASP A 47 -1.63 -17.61 6.45
N GLY A 48 -0.58 -17.08 5.81
CA GLY A 48 0.74 -16.91 6.42
C GLY A 48 1.56 -18.21 6.47
N GLY A 49 1.04 -19.32 5.95
CA GLY A 49 1.74 -20.58 5.82
C GLY A 49 2.61 -20.63 4.56
N LEU A 50 3.47 -21.64 4.49
CA LEU A 50 4.31 -21.93 3.34
C LEU A 50 3.86 -23.24 2.66
N ALA A 51 3.82 -23.26 1.34
CA ALA A 51 3.49 -24.46 0.57
C ALA A 51 4.44 -24.67 -0.61
N PRO A 52 4.72 -25.92 -1.00
CA PRO A 52 5.41 -26.20 -2.26
C PRO A 52 4.53 -25.81 -3.45
N GLU A 53 5.17 -25.65 -4.62
CA GLU A 53 4.56 -25.34 -5.92
C GLU A 53 3.36 -26.24 -6.26
N SER A 54 3.43 -27.52 -5.92
CA SER A 54 2.39 -28.53 -6.20
C SER A 54 1.11 -28.34 -5.39
N ARG A 55 1.18 -27.60 -4.28
CA ARG A 55 0.03 -27.32 -3.40
C ARG A 55 -0.39 -25.85 -3.39
N PHE A 56 0.28 -25.02 -4.20
CA PHE A 56 -0.03 -23.61 -4.36
C PHE A 56 -1.08 -23.42 -5.47
N SER A 57 -2.12 -22.65 -5.18
CA SER A 57 -3.24 -22.43 -6.10
C SER A 57 -3.80 -21.02 -5.99
N GLY A 58 -4.69 -20.66 -6.92
CA GLY A 58 -5.33 -19.36 -7.05
C GLY A 58 -5.78 -18.73 -5.73
N HIS A 59 -6.73 -19.37 -5.04
CA HIS A 59 -7.32 -18.80 -3.82
C HIS A 59 -6.32 -18.65 -2.67
N LYS A 60 -5.28 -19.49 -2.63
CA LYS A 60 -4.21 -19.47 -1.62
C LYS A 60 -3.12 -18.43 -1.90
N ALA A 61 -3.06 -17.91 -3.13
CA ALA A 61 -2.07 -16.94 -3.53
C ALA A 61 -2.53 -15.50 -3.30
N VAL A 62 -3.85 -15.27 -3.16
CA VAL A 62 -4.42 -13.94 -3.02
C VAL A 62 -3.93 -13.29 -1.71
N LEU A 63 -3.32 -12.10 -1.79
CA LEU A 63 -2.69 -11.43 -0.64
C LEU A 63 -1.54 -12.22 0.04
N SER A 64 -0.91 -13.17 -0.66
CA SER A 64 0.28 -13.90 -0.15
C SER A 64 1.46 -12.99 0.19
N GLY A 65 1.71 -11.94 -0.60
CA GLY A 65 2.75 -10.95 -0.30
C GLY A 65 2.54 -10.23 1.03
N PRO A 66 1.39 -9.53 1.21
CA PRO A 66 1.03 -8.91 2.49
C PRO A 66 1.03 -9.88 3.67
N ALA A 67 0.58 -11.13 3.47
CA ALA A 67 0.64 -12.17 4.50
C ALA A 67 2.08 -12.46 4.95
N GLY A 68 3.04 -12.49 4.02
CA GLY A 68 4.46 -12.57 4.33
C GLY A 68 4.96 -11.36 5.13
N GLY A 69 4.45 -10.16 4.84
CA GLY A 69 4.69 -8.96 5.65
C GLY A 69 4.21 -9.13 7.10
N VAL A 70 3.01 -9.68 7.29
CA VAL A 70 2.46 -9.99 8.63
C VAL A 70 3.35 -10.93 9.43
N VAL A 71 3.78 -12.04 8.80
CA VAL A 71 4.72 -12.97 9.41
C VAL A 71 6.05 -12.27 9.71
N GLY A 72 6.57 -11.46 8.78
CA GLY A 72 7.83 -10.76 8.91
C GLY A 72 7.87 -9.80 10.11
N TYR A 73 6.93 -8.85 10.21
CA TYR A 73 6.97 -7.88 11.30
C TYR A 73 6.59 -8.50 12.65
N SER A 74 5.72 -9.52 12.67
CA SER A 74 5.33 -10.17 13.92
C SER A 74 6.49 -10.95 14.53
N GLN A 75 7.23 -11.71 13.71
CA GLN A 75 8.37 -12.52 14.16
C GLN A 75 9.61 -11.69 14.52
N THR A 76 9.76 -10.49 13.94
CA THR A 76 10.95 -9.65 14.18
C THR A 76 10.76 -8.62 15.29
N LEU A 77 9.53 -8.21 15.61
CA LEU A 77 9.27 -7.16 16.59
C LEU A 77 8.61 -7.66 17.87
N PHE A 78 7.59 -8.53 17.78
CA PHE A 78 6.82 -8.93 18.95
C PHE A 78 7.60 -9.91 19.83
N GLY A 79 7.78 -9.59 21.11
CA GLY A 79 8.58 -10.38 22.04
C GLY A 79 10.10 -10.20 21.90
N LEU A 80 10.56 -9.44 20.89
CA LEU A 80 11.98 -9.12 20.68
C LEU A 80 12.25 -7.62 20.92
N GLU A 81 11.53 -6.75 20.24
CA GLU A 81 11.67 -5.29 20.33
C GLU A 81 10.57 -4.64 21.19
N THR A 82 9.40 -5.30 21.29
CA THR A 82 8.27 -4.80 22.06
C THR A 82 7.27 -5.90 22.43
N GLU A 83 6.68 -5.78 23.62
CA GLU A 83 5.53 -6.60 24.08
C GLU A 83 4.17 -6.02 23.67
N LYS A 84 4.17 -4.83 23.06
CA LYS A 84 2.93 -4.21 22.59
C LYS A 84 2.38 -4.95 21.38
N PRO A 85 1.04 -5.09 21.26
CA PRO A 85 0.40 -5.44 20.00
C PRO A 85 0.89 -4.55 18.85
N LEU A 86 1.01 -5.12 17.67
CA LEU A 86 1.57 -4.50 16.48
C LEU A 86 0.45 -4.18 15.48
N ILE A 87 0.61 -3.05 14.80
CA ILE A 87 -0.11 -2.73 13.57
C ILE A 87 0.89 -2.72 12.43
N GLY A 88 0.76 -3.68 11.52
CA GLY A 88 1.51 -3.69 10.27
C GLY A 88 0.99 -2.62 9.33
N PHE A 89 1.90 -1.87 8.72
CA PHE A 89 1.62 -0.85 7.73
C PHE A 89 2.60 -1.00 6.57
N ASP A 90 2.14 -1.66 5.50
CA ASP A 90 2.88 -1.83 4.26
C ASP A 90 2.36 -0.84 3.23
N MET A 91 3.14 0.17 2.85
CA MET A 91 2.74 1.09 1.80
C MET A 91 3.67 0.97 0.59
N GLY A 92 3.08 0.58 -0.53
CA GLY A 92 3.72 0.49 -1.82
C GLY A 92 3.38 1.67 -2.75
N GLY A 93 3.59 1.45 -4.05
CA GLY A 93 3.26 2.41 -5.08
C GLY A 93 1.75 2.51 -5.38
N THR A 94 0.96 1.47 -5.16
CA THR A 94 -0.45 1.46 -5.58
C THR A 94 -1.40 1.43 -4.40
N SER A 95 -1.06 0.66 -3.38
CA SER A 95 -1.91 0.35 -2.24
C SER A 95 -1.13 0.37 -0.94
N THR A 96 -1.89 0.32 0.14
CA THR A 96 -1.40 0.11 1.49
C THR A 96 -2.12 -1.09 2.09
N ASP A 97 -1.38 -2.02 2.65
CA ASP A 97 -1.90 -3.18 3.36
C ASP A 97 -1.69 -2.99 4.86
N VAL A 98 -2.76 -3.11 5.64
CA VAL A 98 -2.71 -3.00 7.10
C VAL A 98 -3.22 -4.27 7.77
N SER A 99 -2.60 -4.63 8.88
CA SER A 99 -2.95 -5.83 9.66
C SER A 99 -2.63 -5.62 11.13
N ARG A 100 -3.14 -6.52 11.99
CA ARG A 100 -2.90 -6.50 13.42
C ARG A 100 -2.32 -7.82 13.90
N TYR A 101 -1.36 -7.73 14.83
CA TYR A 101 -0.81 -8.89 15.52
C TYR A 101 -0.72 -8.63 17.02
N ALA A 102 -1.20 -9.56 17.84
CA ALA A 102 -1.21 -9.41 19.30
C ALA A 102 -0.88 -10.75 20.00
N GLY A 103 0.25 -11.36 19.61
CA GLY A 103 0.69 -12.67 20.12
C GLY A 103 0.09 -13.87 19.37
N SER A 104 -0.90 -13.64 18.51
CA SER A 104 -1.45 -14.63 17.59
C SER A 104 -1.87 -13.99 16.28
N TYR A 105 -1.82 -14.75 15.19
CA TYR A 105 -2.28 -14.32 13.87
C TYR A 105 -3.82 -14.28 13.81
N GLU A 106 -4.36 -13.11 13.46
CA GLU A 106 -5.80 -12.97 13.18
C GLU A 106 -6.13 -13.58 11.82
N HIS A 107 -6.97 -14.63 11.84
CA HIS A 107 -7.44 -15.31 10.64
C HIS A 107 -8.92 -15.06 10.41
N VAL A 108 -9.28 -14.86 9.15
CA VAL A 108 -10.65 -14.77 8.65
C VAL A 108 -10.92 -15.91 7.67
N ILE A 109 -12.18 -16.37 7.63
CA ILE A 109 -12.61 -17.47 6.75
C ILE A 109 -13.33 -16.95 5.51
N GLU A 110 -13.86 -15.73 5.55
CA GLU A 110 -14.60 -15.12 4.46
C GLU A 110 -14.08 -13.69 4.27
N THR A 111 -13.55 -13.41 3.09
CA THR A 111 -13.08 -12.08 2.69
C THR A 111 -13.76 -11.66 1.39
N GLN A 112 -13.79 -10.36 1.13
CA GLN A 112 -14.21 -9.82 -0.14
C GLN A 112 -13.07 -9.00 -0.75
N ILE A 113 -12.57 -9.46 -1.90
CA ILE A 113 -11.43 -8.86 -2.58
C ILE A 113 -11.88 -8.47 -3.99
N SER A 114 -11.82 -7.18 -4.31
CA SER A 114 -12.27 -6.63 -5.61
C SER A 114 -13.68 -7.09 -6.01
N GLY A 115 -14.58 -7.22 -5.03
CA GLY A 115 -15.96 -7.68 -5.23
C GLY A 115 -16.16 -9.20 -5.20
N ALA A 116 -15.09 -10.00 -5.30
CA ALA A 116 -15.16 -11.45 -5.22
C ALA A 116 -15.10 -11.95 -3.77
N ILE A 117 -16.01 -12.83 -3.39
CA ILE A 117 -16.02 -13.46 -2.06
C ILE A 117 -15.14 -14.71 -2.10
N ILE A 118 -14.16 -14.77 -1.20
CA ILE A 118 -13.28 -15.93 -1.01
C ILE A 118 -13.60 -16.53 0.36
N GLN A 119 -13.94 -17.81 0.37
CA GLN A 119 -14.27 -18.57 1.56
C GLN A 119 -13.16 -19.60 1.86
N ALA A 120 -12.03 -19.12 2.34
CA ALA A 120 -10.86 -19.91 2.76
C ALA A 120 -10.15 -19.20 3.94
N PRO A 121 -9.39 -19.92 4.78
CA PRO A 121 -8.56 -19.30 5.81
C PRO A 121 -7.54 -18.33 5.21
N GLN A 122 -7.52 -17.10 5.71
CA GLN A 122 -6.59 -16.04 5.31
C GLN A 122 -6.23 -15.19 6.52
N LEU A 123 -5.06 -14.57 6.50
CA LEU A 123 -4.73 -13.52 7.47
C LEU A 123 -5.63 -12.31 7.24
N GLU A 124 -6.03 -11.67 8.33
CA GLU A 124 -6.85 -10.47 8.25
C GLU A 124 -6.02 -9.25 7.86
N ILE A 125 -6.13 -8.90 6.58
CA ILE A 125 -5.40 -7.80 5.97
C ILE A 125 -6.42 -6.90 5.29
N ASN A 126 -6.42 -5.62 5.66
CA ASN A 126 -7.22 -4.61 4.99
C ASN A 126 -6.34 -3.83 4.03
N THR A 127 -6.62 -3.98 2.73
CA THR A 127 -5.97 -3.21 1.68
C THR A 127 -6.75 -1.92 1.42
N VAL A 128 -6.05 -0.79 1.36
CA VAL A 128 -6.60 0.50 0.93
C VAL A 128 -5.92 0.96 -0.35
N ALA A 129 -6.72 1.51 -1.27
CA ALA A 129 -6.27 2.11 -2.53
C ALA A 129 -5.61 3.49 -2.31
N ALA A 130 -4.61 3.52 -1.43
CA ALA A 130 -3.76 4.65 -1.14
C ALA A 130 -2.31 4.16 -1.13
N GLY A 131 -1.46 4.72 -2.00
CA GLY A 131 -0.04 4.39 -2.14
C GLY A 131 0.71 5.57 -2.74
N GLY A 132 2.01 5.42 -3.02
CA GLY A 132 2.82 6.52 -3.58
C GLY A 132 2.29 7.05 -4.92
N GLY A 133 1.76 6.17 -5.75
CA GLY A 133 1.14 6.46 -7.04
C GLY A 133 -0.34 6.85 -6.95
N SER A 134 -0.92 7.08 -5.78
CA SER A 134 -2.31 7.55 -5.71
C SER A 134 -2.44 8.94 -6.30
N LYS A 135 -3.33 9.09 -7.27
CA LYS A 135 -3.51 10.31 -8.06
C LYS A 135 -4.04 11.46 -7.22
N LEU A 136 -3.47 12.66 -7.40
CA LEU A 136 -3.89 13.89 -6.76
C LEU A 136 -4.89 14.64 -7.64
N LYS A 137 -6.04 15.02 -7.08
CA LYS A 137 -7.05 15.81 -7.79
C LYS A 137 -7.60 16.90 -6.87
N PHE A 138 -7.87 18.07 -7.44
CA PHE A 138 -8.69 19.09 -6.79
C PHE A 138 -10.05 19.14 -7.47
N GLN A 139 -11.11 18.86 -6.72
CA GLN A 139 -12.48 18.79 -7.25
C GLN A 139 -13.46 19.41 -6.26
N PHE A 140 -14.30 20.32 -6.74
CA PHE A 140 -15.35 20.97 -5.96
C PHE A 140 -14.85 21.60 -4.64
N GLY A 141 -13.67 22.22 -4.67
CA GLY A 141 -13.08 22.86 -3.49
C GLY A 141 -12.34 21.93 -2.54
N ALA A 142 -12.26 20.63 -2.85
CA ALA A 142 -11.65 19.62 -1.98
C ALA A 142 -10.43 18.95 -2.64
N PHE A 143 -9.43 18.68 -1.80
CA PHE A 143 -8.29 17.81 -2.11
C PHE A 143 -8.76 16.35 -2.11
N ARG A 144 -8.45 15.62 -3.18
CA ARG A 144 -8.74 14.18 -3.30
C ARG A 144 -7.47 13.43 -3.66
N VAL A 145 -7.27 12.28 -3.01
CA VAL A 145 -6.16 11.36 -3.26
C VAL A 145 -6.74 9.99 -3.57
N GLY A 146 -6.41 9.43 -4.72
CA GLY A 146 -6.98 8.16 -5.18
C GLY A 146 -8.50 8.25 -5.47
N PRO A 147 -9.20 7.10 -5.57
CA PRO A 147 -8.68 5.73 -5.47
C PRO A 147 -7.85 5.30 -6.70
N GLU A 148 -7.90 6.10 -7.78
CA GLU A 148 -7.09 5.86 -8.98
C GLU A 148 -5.59 5.97 -8.68
N SER A 149 -4.81 5.06 -9.26
CA SER A 149 -3.36 5.08 -9.24
C SER A 149 -2.82 5.44 -10.62
N VAL A 150 -1.75 6.22 -10.65
CA VAL A 150 -0.98 6.50 -11.88
C VAL A 150 -0.02 5.36 -12.23
N GLY A 151 0.06 4.33 -11.38
CA GLY A 151 0.89 3.13 -11.58
C GLY A 151 2.39 3.45 -11.55
N ALA A 152 3.18 2.60 -12.19
CA ALA A 152 4.61 2.83 -12.44
C ALA A 152 4.88 3.38 -13.86
N HIS A 153 3.96 3.11 -14.80
CA HIS A 153 4.01 3.58 -16.18
C HIS A 153 2.59 4.05 -16.57
N PRO A 154 2.37 5.35 -16.88
CA PRO A 154 3.38 6.42 -16.93
C PRO A 154 3.86 6.91 -15.55
N GLY A 155 3.20 6.51 -14.46
CA GLY A 155 3.65 6.79 -13.10
C GLY A 155 3.46 8.24 -12.63
N PRO A 156 4.04 8.62 -11.49
CA PRO A 156 4.13 10.00 -11.02
C PRO A 156 4.84 10.92 -12.02
N VAL A 157 4.59 12.23 -11.96
CA VAL A 157 5.25 13.22 -12.84
C VAL A 157 6.77 13.12 -12.71
N CYS A 158 7.26 12.95 -11.49
CA CYS A 158 8.69 12.83 -11.20
C CYS A 158 9.37 11.63 -11.89
N TYR A 159 8.63 10.67 -12.44
CA TYR A 159 9.20 9.51 -13.16
C TYR A 159 9.55 9.82 -14.61
N ARG A 160 9.25 11.02 -15.12
CA ARG A 160 9.62 11.48 -16.49
C ARG A 160 9.03 10.62 -17.62
N LYS A 161 7.91 9.92 -17.39
CA LYS A 161 7.24 9.04 -18.36
C LYS A 161 5.86 9.57 -18.82
N GLY A 162 5.60 10.87 -18.64
CA GLY A 162 4.33 11.51 -19.03
C GLY A 162 3.18 11.26 -18.06
N GLY A 163 3.52 11.11 -16.77
CA GLY A 163 2.61 10.82 -15.67
C GLY A 163 1.73 11.98 -15.21
N GLU A 164 0.96 11.74 -14.16
CA GLU A 164 0.13 12.73 -13.47
C GLU A 164 0.54 12.86 -11.99
N LEU A 165 0.17 13.98 -11.36
CA LEU A 165 0.54 14.24 -9.97
C LEU A 165 0.06 13.13 -9.04
N ALA A 166 0.98 12.58 -8.24
CA ALA A 166 0.71 11.51 -7.27
C ALA A 166 1.25 11.82 -5.86
N VAL A 167 1.00 10.97 -4.87
CA VAL A 167 1.53 11.13 -3.50
C VAL A 167 3.06 11.21 -3.50
N THR A 168 3.75 10.43 -4.34
CA THR A 168 5.21 10.48 -4.52
C THR A 168 5.68 11.88 -4.95
N ASP A 169 4.94 12.55 -5.84
CA ASP A 169 5.24 13.92 -6.26
C ASP A 169 5.12 14.91 -5.09
N ALA A 170 4.07 14.76 -4.26
CA ALA A 170 3.92 15.59 -3.07
C ALA A 170 5.05 15.34 -2.06
N ASN A 171 5.41 14.09 -1.83
CA ASN A 171 6.52 13.72 -0.94
C ASN A 171 7.87 14.24 -1.47
N LEU A 172 8.06 14.29 -2.79
CA LEU A 172 9.24 14.87 -3.41
C LEU A 172 9.31 16.39 -3.19
N ILE A 173 8.20 17.11 -3.40
CA ILE A 173 8.13 18.57 -3.15
C ILE A 173 8.41 18.92 -1.68
N LEU A 174 7.91 18.10 -0.75
CA LEU A 174 8.09 18.31 0.69
C LEU A 174 9.47 17.86 1.19
N GLY A 175 10.29 17.26 0.33
CA GLY A 175 11.62 16.75 0.70
C GLY A 175 11.60 15.48 1.55
N TYR A 176 10.47 14.74 1.57
CA TYR A 176 10.42 13.41 2.18
C TYR A 176 11.15 12.36 1.32
N VAL A 177 11.17 12.58 0.01
CA VAL A 177 12.02 11.83 -0.93
C VAL A 177 13.18 12.71 -1.33
N ILE A 178 14.40 12.20 -1.15
CA ILE A 178 15.64 12.88 -1.52
C ILE A 178 16.14 12.25 -2.84
N PRO A 179 16.10 12.97 -3.99
CA PRO A 179 16.48 12.42 -5.29
C PRO A 179 17.86 11.79 -5.34
N ASP A 180 18.83 12.37 -4.64
CA ASP A 180 20.24 11.94 -4.66
C ASP A 180 20.45 10.51 -4.10
N TYR A 181 19.51 10.04 -3.28
CA TYR A 181 19.53 8.67 -2.72
C TYR A 181 18.59 7.70 -3.45
N PHE A 182 17.95 8.14 -4.52
CA PHE A 182 17.08 7.31 -5.35
C PHE A 182 17.84 6.83 -6.59
N PRO A 183 17.67 5.56 -7.01
CA PRO A 183 18.32 5.06 -8.21
C PRO A 183 17.86 5.81 -9.46
N SER A 184 18.79 6.07 -10.38
CA SER A 184 18.50 6.70 -11.67
C SER A 184 17.89 5.70 -12.65
N ILE A 185 16.63 5.32 -12.42
CA ILE A 185 15.88 4.34 -13.23
C ILE A 185 14.63 4.95 -13.88
N PHE A 186 14.60 6.27 -14.00
CA PHE A 186 13.45 7.03 -14.52
C PHE A 186 13.70 7.56 -15.92
N GLY A 187 12.66 8.14 -16.54
CA GLY A 187 12.71 8.61 -17.91
C GLY A 187 12.50 7.53 -18.96
N PRO A 188 12.45 7.93 -20.25
CA PRO A 188 12.19 7.00 -21.36
C PRO A 188 13.25 5.91 -21.52
N SER A 189 14.49 6.22 -21.12
CA SER A 189 15.66 5.33 -21.21
C SER A 189 16.01 4.65 -19.88
N GLU A 190 15.25 4.91 -18.81
CA GLU A 190 15.43 4.30 -17.47
C GLU A 190 16.82 4.51 -16.88
N ASP A 191 17.38 5.71 -17.06
CA ASP A 191 18.74 6.09 -16.69
C ASP A 191 18.82 7.46 -15.97
N GLN A 192 17.68 8.07 -15.65
CA GLN A 192 17.60 9.42 -15.10
C GLN A 192 17.11 9.45 -13.64
N PRO A 193 17.50 10.49 -12.86
CA PRO A 193 16.99 10.69 -11.51
C PRO A 193 15.55 11.21 -11.53
N LEU A 194 14.92 11.27 -10.37
CA LEU A 194 13.60 11.90 -10.19
C LEU A 194 13.60 13.36 -10.66
N ASP A 195 12.51 13.80 -11.28
CA ASP A 195 12.36 15.17 -11.77
C ASP A 195 11.57 16.07 -10.82
N ILE A 196 12.27 16.72 -9.90
CA ILE A 196 11.62 17.70 -9.00
C ILE A 196 11.08 18.93 -9.74
N ASN A 197 11.72 19.33 -10.85
CA ASN A 197 11.31 20.52 -11.59
C ASN A 197 10.02 20.27 -12.36
N ALA A 198 9.89 19.12 -13.02
CA ALA A 198 8.65 18.73 -13.69
C ALA A 198 7.49 18.67 -12.67
N THR A 199 7.72 18.06 -11.51
CA THR A 199 6.73 18.01 -10.43
C THR A 199 6.34 19.41 -9.96
N ARG A 200 7.31 20.31 -9.75
CA ARG A 200 7.05 21.70 -9.31
C ARG A 200 6.21 22.47 -10.33
N VAL A 201 6.50 22.33 -11.63
CA VAL A 201 5.71 22.97 -12.71
C VAL A 201 4.26 22.51 -12.69
N GLU A 202 4.00 21.21 -12.50
CA GLU A 202 2.62 20.70 -12.42
C GLU A 202 1.91 21.15 -11.13
N PHE A 203 2.60 21.20 -9.99
CA PHE A 203 2.04 21.76 -8.77
C PHE A 203 1.75 23.27 -8.89
N GLU A 204 2.57 24.04 -9.59
CA GLU A 204 2.30 25.47 -9.83
C GLU A 204 1.04 25.69 -10.67
N LYS A 205 0.80 24.83 -11.67
CA LYS A 205 -0.45 24.83 -12.45
C LYS A 205 -1.64 24.52 -11.54
N LEU A 206 -1.52 23.50 -10.69
CA LEU A 206 -2.56 23.14 -9.74
C LEU A 206 -2.80 24.25 -8.69
N ALA A 207 -1.74 24.91 -8.22
CA ALA A 207 -1.81 26.01 -7.27
C ALA A 207 -2.57 27.20 -7.82
N LYS A 208 -2.36 27.55 -9.09
CA LYS A 208 -3.15 28.58 -9.78
C LYS A 208 -4.64 28.24 -9.77
N GLN A 209 -5.00 26.99 -10.07
CA GLN A 209 -6.39 26.54 -10.07
C GLN A 209 -7.02 26.60 -8.67
N ILE A 210 -6.33 26.09 -7.66
CA ILE A 210 -6.80 26.07 -6.26
C ILE A 210 -6.97 27.49 -5.73
N ASN A 211 -5.98 28.35 -5.93
CA ASN A 211 -6.01 29.72 -5.43
C ASN A 211 -7.08 30.57 -6.14
N PHE A 212 -7.27 30.37 -7.45
CA PHE A 212 -8.38 30.99 -8.17
C PHE A 212 -9.74 30.57 -7.60
N TYR A 213 -9.95 29.28 -7.37
CA TYR A 213 -11.19 28.78 -6.76
C TYR A 213 -11.42 29.37 -5.36
N ARG A 214 -10.39 29.40 -4.51
CA ARG A 214 -10.48 29.94 -3.15
C ARG A 214 -10.77 31.44 -3.13
N LYS A 215 -10.12 32.23 -4.00
CA LYS A 215 -10.37 33.68 -4.12
C LYS A 215 -11.76 34.02 -4.64
N ASN A 216 -12.36 33.16 -5.48
CA ASN A 216 -13.74 33.34 -5.91
C ASN A 216 -14.75 33.10 -4.79
N GLN A 217 -14.39 32.32 -3.76
CA GLN A 217 -15.23 32.10 -2.57
C GLN A 217 -14.99 33.14 -1.49
N ASP A 218 -13.72 33.50 -1.28
CA ASP A 218 -13.28 34.50 -0.31
C ASP A 218 -12.16 35.35 -0.93
N PRO A 219 -12.47 36.59 -1.36
CA PRO A 219 -11.47 37.50 -1.94
C PRO A 219 -10.32 37.85 -0.98
N ALA A 220 -10.50 37.68 0.33
CA ALA A 220 -9.45 37.89 1.34
C ALA A 220 -8.56 36.65 1.55
N ALA A 221 -8.87 35.52 0.90
CA ALA A 221 -8.08 34.30 1.03
C ALA A 221 -6.65 34.50 0.52
N LYS A 222 -5.68 34.19 1.37
CA LYS A 222 -4.26 34.15 1.00
C LYS A 222 -4.01 33.00 0.04
N ASP A 223 -3.15 33.23 -0.95
CA ASP A 223 -2.68 32.19 -1.86
C ASP A 223 -1.93 31.11 -1.07
N MET A 224 -2.28 29.86 -1.32
CA MET A 224 -1.51 28.72 -0.83
C MET A 224 -0.26 28.53 -1.69
N THR A 225 0.84 28.19 -1.03
CA THR A 225 2.08 27.79 -1.71
C THR A 225 1.99 26.37 -2.27
N VAL A 226 2.94 26.02 -3.13
CA VAL A 226 3.08 24.65 -3.68
C VAL A 226 3.27 23.64 -2.54
N GLU A 227 4.08 23.98 -1.55
CA GLU A 227 4.38 23.14 -0.39
C GLU A 227 3.15 22.97 0.52
N GLU A 228 2.35 24.03 0.73
CA GLU A 228 1.10 23.94 1.50
C GLU A 228 0.07 23.03 0.80
N ILE A 229 -0.02 23.12 -0.54
CA ILE A 229 -0.90 22.27 -1.35
C ILE A 229 -0.43 20.82 -1.30
N ALA A 230 0.87 20.56 -1.48
CA ALA A 230 1.47 19.24 -1.38
C ALA A 230 1.23 18.62 0.00
N GLN A 231 1.45 19.38 1.08
CA GLN A 231 1.18 18.93 2.45
C GLN A 231 -0.32 18.65 2.67
N GLY A 232 -1.21 19.45 2.07
CA GLY A 232 -2.65 19.19 2.07
C GLY A 232 -3.00 17.83 1.48
N PHE A 233 -2.43 17.48 0.33
CA PHE A 233 -2.62 16.15 -0.27
C PHE A 233 -2.05 15.02 0.60
N VAL A 234 -0.84 15.19 1.15
CA VAL A 234 -0.26 14.20 2.07
C VAL A 234 -1.13 13.99 3.31
N ASN A 235 -1.73 15.05 3.86
CA ASN A 235 -2.65 14.94 4.99
C ASN A 235 -3.90 14.12 4.62
N VAL A 236 -4.47 14.33 3.43
CA VAL A 236 -5.60 13.55 2.93
C VAL A 236 -5.22 12.08 2.72
N ALA A 237 -4.04 11.81 2.16
CA ALA A 237 -3.51 10.45 1.99
C ALA A 237 -3.36 9.75 3.35
N ASN A 238 -2.72 10.41 4.32
CA ASN A 238 -2.53 9.89 5.67
C ASN A 238 -3.85 9.56 6.37
N GLU A 239 -4.84 10.45 6.28
CA GLU A 239 -6.14 10.20 6.90
C GLU A 239 -6.87 9.04 6.22
N THR A 240 -6.77 8.93 4.89
CA THR A 240 -7.32 7.78 4.14
C THR A 240 -6.70 6.46 4.62
N MET A 241 -5.39 6.44 4.85
CA MET A 241 -4.65 5.28 5.36
C MET A 241 -4.88 5.00 6.85
N CYS A 242 -5.28 5.99 7.66
CA CYS A 242 -5.64 5.78 9.06
C CYS A 242 -6.99 5.07 9.24
N ARG A 243 -7.95 5.28 8.33
CA ARG A 243 -9.29 4.65 8.39
C ARG A 243 -9.28 3.12 8.51
N PRO A 244 -8.59 2.34 7.65
CA PRO A 244 -8.57 0.88 7.78
C PRO A 244 -7.90 0.41 9.07
N ILE A 245 -6.94 1.17 9.61
CA ILE A 245 -6.31 0.85 10.89
C ILE A 245 -7.33 0.96 12.02
N ARG A 246 -8.15 2.01 12.03
CA ARG A 246 -9.26 2.16 13.01
C ARG A 246 -10.31 1.05 12.86
N GLN A 247 -10.57 0.57 11.64
CA GLN A 247 -11.44 -0.59 11.41
C GLN A 247 -10.88 -1.89 12.01
N LEU A 248 -9.58 -2.13 11.87
CA LEU A 248 -8.91 -3.31 12.44
C LEU A 248 -8.73 -3.23 13.96
N THR A 249 -8.88 -2.05 14.55
CA THR A 249 -8.60 -1.81 15.97
C THR A 249 -9.83 -1.37 16.74
N GLU A 250 -10.19 -0.08 16.64
CA GLU A 250 -11.24 0.55 17.44
C GLU A 250 -12.60 -0.12 17.24
N MET A 251 -12.95 -0.49 16.01
CA MET A 251 -14.21 -1.18 15.72
C MET A 251 -14.26 -2.61 16.31
N LYS A 252 -13.11 -3.17 16.68
CA LYS A 252 -12.98 -4.45 17.38
C LYS A 252 -12.74 -4.30 18.89
N GLY A 253 -12.83 -3.08 19.42
CA GLY A 253 -12.63 -2.80 20.84
C GLY A 253 -11.15 -2.68 21.25
N HIS A 254 -10.25 -2.43 20.30
CA HIS A 254 -8.83 -2.22 20.59
C HIS A 254 -8.44 -0.75 20.44
N GLU A 255 -7.79 -0.17 21.44
CA GLU A 255 -7.28 1.20 21.36
C GLU A 255 -5.97 1.28 20.57
N THR A 256 -5.94 2.09 19.51
CA THR A 256 -4.78 2.31 18.65
C THR A 256 -3.53 2.74 19.40
N LYS A 257 -3.65 3.64 20.39
CA LYS A 257 -2.54 4.14 21.23
C LYS A 257 -1.75 3.06 21.99
N ASN A 258 -2.37 1.90 22.22
CA ASN A 258 -1.76 0.77 22.93
C ASN A 258 -0.90 -0.11 22.01
N HIS A 259 -0.88 0.17 20.70
CA HIS A 259 -0.10 -0.58 19.72
C HIS A 259 1.24 0.11 19.44
N ALA A 260 2.15 -0.64 18.80
CA ALA A 260 3.28 -0.09 18.07
C ALA A 260 3.03 -0.22 16.56
N LEU A 261 3.45 0.78 15.80
CA LEU A 261 3.34 0.77 14.34
C LEU A 261 4.58 0.06 13.76
N ALA A 262 4.38 -1.01 12.99
CA ALA A 262 5.43 -1.68 12.23
C ALA A 262 5.31 -1.25 10.77
N CYS A 263 6.22 -0.39 10.32
CA CYS A 263 6.13 0.30 9.04
C CYS A 263 7.10 -0.30 8.03
N PHE A 264 6.60 -0.67 6.86
CA PHE A 264 7.39 -1.24 5.78
C PHE A 264 6.79 -0.90 4.41
N GLY A 265 7.37 -1.46 3.35
CA GLY A 265 7.11 -1.05 1.98
C GLY A 265 7.92 0.19 1.58
N GLY A 266 8.07 0.41 0.27
CA GLY A 266 8.94 1.47 -0.26
C GLY A 266 8.49 2.90 0.07
N ALA A 267 7.19 3.10 0.29
CA ALA A 267 6.61 4.40 0.63
C ALA A 267 6.23 4.53 2.12
N GLY A 268 6.15 3.43 2.86
CA GLY A 268 5.63 3.43 4.24
C GLY A 268 6.36 4.37 5.19
N PRO A 269 7.69 4.28 5.33
CA PRO A 269 8.45 5.09 6.28
C PRO A 269 8.26 6.61 6.11
N GLN A 270 7.94 7.06 4.90
CA GLN A 270 7.67 8.48 4.59
C GLN A 270 6.42 9.00 5.33
N HIS A 271 5.47 8.13 5.66
CA HIS A 271 4.19 8.46 6.29
C HIS A 271 4.09 8.00 7.77
N ALA A 272 5.01 7.14 8.21
CA ALA A 272 4.97 6.48 9.52
C ALA A 272 4.75 7.43 10.70
N CYS A 273 5.51 8.53 10.76
CA CYS A 273 5.43 9.50 11.86
C CYS A 273 4.06 10.20 11.92
N ALA A 274 3.52 10.59 10.77
CA ALA A 274 2.25 11.29 10.68
C ALA A 274 1.10 10.35 11.05
N ILE A 275 1.11 9.12 10.52
CA ILE A 275 0.11 8.09 10.84
C ILE A 275 0.14 7.74 12.32
N ALA A 276 1.32 7.47 12.88
CA ALA A 276 1.45 7.17 14.31
C ALA A 276 0.90 8.32 15.18
N ARG A 277 1.17 9.58 14.82
CA ARG A 277 0.63 10.75 15.52
C ARG A 277 -0.89 10.81 15.43
N SER A 278 -1.47 10.63 14.25
CA SER A 278 -2.93 10.63 14.04
C SER A 278 -3.65 9.51 14.79
N LEU A 279 -2.96 8.41 15.07
CA LEU A 279 -3.48 7.25 15.80
C LEU A 279 -3.05 7.22 17.28
N GLY A 280 -2.38 8.26 17.78
CA GLY A 280 -1.91 8.32 19.16
C GLY A 280 -0.84 7.29 19.55
N MET A 281 -0.19 6.66 18.57
CA MET A 281 0.86 5.66 18.79
C MET A 281 2.19 6.32 19.14
N LYS A 282 2.84 5.82 20.20
CA LYS A 282 4.13 6.35 20.68
C LYS A 282 5.35 5.60 20.14
N LYS A 283 5.18 4.33 19.75
CA LYS A 283 6.25 3.48 19.23
C LYS A 283 6.00 3.20 17.75
N ARG A 284 7.05 3.33 16.95
CA ARG A 284 7.08 2.99 15.53
C ARG A 284 8.42 2.32 15.23
N TYR A 285 8.37 1.30 14.40
CA TYR A 285 9.50 0.53 13.90
C TYR A 285 9.48 0.60 12.38
#